data_AF-A0A2I1HI80-F1
#
_entry.id   AF-A0A2I1HI80-F1
#
_cell.length_a   1.000
_cell.length_b   1.000
_cell.length_c   1.000
_cell.angle_alpha   90.00
_cell.angle_beta   90.00
_cell.angle_gamma   90.00
#
_symmetry.space_group_name_H-M   'P 1'
#
loop_
_entity.id
_entity.type
_entity.pdbx_description
1 polymer ?
#
loop_
_entity_poly.entity_id
_entity_poly.type
_entity_poly.pdbx_seq_one_letter_code
_entity_poly.pdbx_strand_id
1 'polypeptide(L)'
;TGKWWKTTQESLPTGSKLLSIILYSDATTTDTLGKSQLHPIYITLGNIPIWRRNKQDAKQLLGYLPILEAANKDLVRDTFHKSLRHLLEPIILLKDGIDLFINNENTWFYPRVSTIIADWPE
;
A
#
# COMPACT_ATOMS: atom_id res chain seq x y z
N THR A 1 10.99 5.36 11.53
CA THR A 1 10.68 4.04 10.91
C THR A 1 11.28 2.85 11.66
N GLY A 2 12.54 2.87 12.11
CA GLY A 2 13.16 1.71 12.82
C GLY A 2 12.47 1.29 14.13
N LYS A 3 12.01 2.24 14.95
CA LYS A 3 11.26 1.94 16.20
C LYS A 3 9.94 1.22 15.93
N TRP A 4 9.17 1.69 14.95
CA TRP A 4 7.91 1.07 14.54
C TRP A 4 8.13 -0.38 14.13
N TRP A 5 9.11 -0.64 13.27
CA TRP A 5 9.43 -2.00 12.82
C TRP A 5 9.70 -2.93 14.00
N LYS A 6 10.59 -2.50 14.90
CA LYS A 6 10.96 -3.30 16.07
C LYS A 6 9.75 -3.63 16.95
N THR A 7 8.97 -2.61 17.32
CA THR A 7 7.78 -2.80 18.16
C THR A 7 6.72 -3.66 17.49
N THR A 8 6.46 -3.47 16.19
CA THR A 8 5.49 -4.30 15.46
C THR A 8 5.96 -5.74 15.36
N GLN A 9 7.24 -5.99 15.06
CA GLN A 9 7.79 -7.34 15.01
C GLN A 9 7.75 -8.04 16.38
N GLU A 10 8.01 -7.32 17.47
CA GLU A 10 7.93 -7.84 18.84
C GLU A 10 6.50 -8.19 19.29
N SER A 11 5.48 -7.54 18.70
CA SER A 11 4.06 -7.87 18.97
C SER A 11 3.54 -9.11 18.24
N LEU A 12 4.31 -9.67 17.30
CA LEU A 12 3.90 -10.84 16.53
C LEU A 12 4.22 -12.14 17.27
N PRO A 13 3.52 -13.25 16.98
CA PRO A 13 3.84 -14.55 17.54
C PRO A 13 5.28 -14.98 17.25
N THR A 14 5.89 -15.69 18.19
CA THR A 14 7.25 -16.23 18.05
C THR A 14 7.41 -17.01 16.75
N GLY A 15 8.51 -16.78 16.04
CA GLY A 15 8.82 -17.45 14.76
C GLY A 15 8.19 -16.79 13.53
N SER A 16 7.32 -15.79 13.72
CA SER A 16 6.66 -15.08 12.63
C SER A 16 7.45 -13.87 12.16
N LYS A 17 7.30 -13.48 10.89
CA LYS A 17 7.99 -12.30 10.33
C LYS A 17 7.00 -11.20 9.93
N LEU A 18 7.40 -9.95 10.12
CA LEU A 18 6.65 -8.80 9.61
C LEU A 18 6.82 -8.69 8.10
N LEU A 19 5.71 -8.58 7.35
CA LEU A 19 5.69 -8.17 5.96
C LEU A 19 5.21 -6.73 5.88
N SER A 20 6.15 -5.80 5.73
CA SER A 20 5.87 -4.39 5.61
C SER A 20 5.38 -4.08 4.20
N ILE A 21 4.20 -3.48 4.14
CA ILE A 21 3.59 -2.98 2.90
C ILE A 21 3.73 -1.46 2.90
N ILE A 22 4.13 -0.90 1.76
CA ILE A 22 4.17 0.54 1.51
C ILE A 22 3.27 0.84 0.32
N LEU A 23 2.40 1.83 0.49
CA LEU A 23 1.53 2.33 -0.57
C LEU A 23 2.12 3.64 -1.12
N TYR A 24 2.10 3.77 -2.44
CA TYR A 24 2.47 4.98 -3.17
C TYR A 24 1.30 5.43 -4.01
N SER A 25 1.01 6.73 -4.01
CA SER A 25 -0.01 7.31 -4.86
C SER A 25 0.34 8.74 -5.20
N ASP A 26 0.61 9.00 -6.47
CA ASP A 26 0.80 10.35 -7.00
C ASP A 26 -0.16 10.53 -8.16
N ALA A 27 -0.82 11.68 -8.26
CA ALA A 27 -1.81 11.92 -9.30
C ALA A 27 -1.12 11.86 -10.67
N THR A 28 -1.64 11.00 -11.56
CA THR A 28 -1.10 10.88 -12.92
C THR A 28 -2.18 11.18 -13.94
N THR A 29 -1.82 11.95 -14.95
CA THR A 29 -2.60 12.13 -16.17
C THR A 29 -2.73 10.81 -16.91
N THR A 30 -3.95 10.42 -17.24
CA THR A 30 -4.25 9.13 -17.88
C THR A 30 -4.72 9.24 -19.33
N ASP A 31 -4.95 10.43 -19.85
CA ASP A 31 -5.34 10.66 -21.24
C ASP A 31 -4.24 11.35 -22.06
N THR A 32 -4.31 11.20 -23.38
CA THR A 32 -3.38 11.86 -24.32
C THR A 32 -3.53 13.38 -24.35
N LEU A 33 -4.63 13.92 -23.80
CA LEU A 33 -4.97 15.34 -23.82
C LEU A 33 -4.75 16.07 -22.49
N GLY A 34 -4.35 15.39 -21.41
CA GLY A 34 -4.09 16.05 -20.13
C GLY A 34 -5.32 16.28 -19.23
N LYS A 35 -6.52 15.85 -19.63
CA LYS A 35 -7.79 16.24 -19.01
C LYS A 35 -8.29 15.28 -17.96
N SER A 36 -7.84 14.03 -17.97
CA SER A 36 -8.25 13.03 -16.98
C SER A 36 -7.07 12.68 -16.09
N GLN A 37 -7.26 12.84 -14.79
CA GLN A 37 -6.30 12.47 -13.78
C GLN A 37 -6.89 11.38 -12.91
N LEU A 38 -6.07 10.38 -12.59
CA LEU A 38 -6.40 9.32 -11.63
C LEU A 38 -5.29 9.26 -10.59
N HIS A 39 -5.62 8.74 -9.41
CA HIS A 39 -4.65 8.34 -8.40
C HIS A 39 -4.31 6.86 -8.58
N PRO A 40 -3.22 6.50 -9.27
CA PRO A 40 -2.71 5.14 -9.24
C PRO A 40 -2.25 4.79 -7.82
N ILE A 41 -2.71 3.66 -7.31
CA ILE A 41 -2.24 3.09 -6.05
C ILE A 41 -1.23 2.01 -6.38
N TYR A 42 0.04 2.27 -6.10
CA TYR A 42 1.11 1.29 -6.19
C TYR A 42 1.40 0.68 -4.82
N ILE A 43 1.80 -0.59 -4.83
CA ILE A 43 2.24 -1.34 -3.66
C ILE A 43 3.70 -1.79 -3.84
N THR A 44 4.47 -1.75 -2.75
CA THR A 44 5.79 -2.39 -2.65
C THR A 44 6.01 -2.93 -1.25
N LEU A 45 7.00 -3.81 -1.12
CA LEU A 45 7.43 -4.33 0.17
C LEU A 45 8.47 -3.42 0.82
N GLY A 46 8.26 -3.08 2.09
CA GLY A 46 9.23 -2.37 2.93
C GLY A 46 10.42 -3.26 3.35
N ASN A 47 10.28 -4.58 3.26
CA ASN A 47 11.33 -5.58 3.50
C ASN A 47 12.47 -5.52 2.46
N ILE A 48 12.23 -4.92 1.30
CA ILE A 48 13.20 -4.80 0.22
C ILE A 48 14.07 -3.54 0.43
N PRO A 49 15.41 -3.62 0.26
CA PRO A 49 16.28 -2.46 0.43
C PRO A 49 15.93 -1.32 -0.54
N ILE A 50 16.16 -0.08 -0.10
CA ILE A 50 15.71 1.14 -0.81
C ILE A 50 16.14 1.15 -2.28
N TRP A 51 17.42 0.83 -2.56
CA TRP A 51 17.96 0.85 -3.92
C TRP A 51 17.22 -0.12 -4.86
N ARG A 52 16.74 -1.26 -4.33
CA ARG A 52 15.97 -2.24 -5.09
C ARG A 52 14.50 -1.83 -5.20
N ARG A 53 13.93 -1.29 -4.12
CA ARG A 53 12.55 -0.78 -4.06
C ARG A 53 12.28 0.39 -5.03
N ASN A 54 13.32 1.15 -5.37
CA ASN A 54 13.20 2.26 -6.33
C ASN A 54 13.10 1.81 -7.79
N LYS A 55 13.27 0.51 -8.09
CA LYS A 55 13.08 -0.03 -9.43
C LYS A 55 11.61 -0.29 -9.72
N GLN A 56 11.20 -0.15 -10.98
CA GLN A 56 9.81 -0.28 -11.40
C GLN A 56 9.23 -1.67 -11.11
N ASP A 57 10.03 -2.71 -11.29
CA ASP A 57 9.66 -4.11 -11.06
C ASP A 57 9.52 -4.49 -9.57
N ALA A 58 9.95 -3.61 -8.65
CA ALA A 58 9.70 -3.77 -7.21
C ALA A 58 8.35 -3.17 -6.78
N LYS A 59 7.65 -2.47 -7.69
CA LYS A 59 6.37 -1.81 -7.44
C LYS A 59 5.30 -2.44 -8.32
N GLN A 60 4.18 -2.80 -7.73
CA GLN A 60 3.03 -3.32 -8.47
C GLN A 60 1.89 -2.31 -8.41
N LEU A 61 1.21 -2.08 -9.53
CA LEU A 61 -0.02 -1.29 -9.54
C LEU A 61 -1.15 -2.14 -8.96
N LEU A 62 -1.83 -1.61 -7.95
CA LEU A 62 -2.97 -2.25 -7.30
C LEU A 62 -4.30 -1.81 -7.95
N GLY A 63 -4.41 -0.55 -8.33
CA GLY A 63 -5.59 -0.02 -9.00
C GLY A 63 -5.52 1.50 -9.18
N TYR A 64 -6.56 2.06 -9.79
CA TYR A 64 -6.73 3.50 -9.96
C TYR A 64 -7.94 3.97 -9.15
N LEU A 65 -7.79 5.09 -8.45
CA LEU A 65 -8.91 5.80 -7.84
C LEU A 65 -9.22 7.06 -8.67
N PRO A 66 -10.51 7.37 -8.91
CA PRO A 66 -10.88 8.60 -9.59
C PRO A 66 -10.56 9.82 -8.73
N ILE A 67 -10.14 10.91 -9.38
CA ILE A 67 -10.15 12.23 -8.76
C ILE A 67 -11.57 12.76 -8.84
N LEU A 68 -12.19 12.99 -7.68
CA LEU A 68 -13.56 13.46 -7.59
C LEU A 68 -13.57 14.96 -7.33
N GLU A 69 -14.31 15.70 -8.15
CA GLU A 69 -14.59 17.11 -7.94
C GLU A 69 -16.06 17.27 -7.54
N ALA A 70 -16.30 17.78 -6.33
CA ALA A 70 -17.64 18.12 -5.88
C ALA A 70 -17.61 19.35 -4.96
N ALA A 71 -18.75 20.04 -4.86
CA ALA A 71 -18.90 21.19 -3.96
C ALA A 71 -18.68 20.79 -2.49
N ASN A 72 -19.04 19.56 -2.12
CA ASN A 72 -18.87 19.02 -0.79
C ASN A 72 -17.56 18.22 -0.69
N LYS A 73 -16.53 18.82 -0.08
CA LYS A 73 -15.21 18.20 0.12
C LYS A 73 -15.25 16.99 1.06
N ASP A 74 -16.12 17.01 2.07
CA ASP A 74 -16.23 15.89 3.02
C ASP A 74 -16.74 14.63 2.33
N LEU A 75 -17.69 14.79 1.40
CA LEU A 75 -18.22 13.68 0.62
C LEU A 75 -17.16 13.10 -0.33
N VAL A 76 -16.35 13.96 -0.96
CA VAL A 76 -15.23 13.54 -1.80
C VAL A 76 -14.24 12.72 -0.98
N ARG A 77 -13.84 13.24 0.18
CA ARG A 77 -12.92 12.58 1.11
C ARG A 77 -13.46 11.23 1.58
N ASP A 78 -14.71 11.18 2.04
CA ASP A 78 -15.35 9.95 2.52
C ASP A 78 -15.43 8.89 1.40
N THR A 79 -15.82 9.30 0.19
CA THR A 79 -15.85 8.41 -0.98
C THR A 79 -14.46 7.87 -1.31
N PHE A 80 -13.44 8.74 -1.30
CA PHE A 80 -12.06 8.33 -1.53
C PHE A 80 -11.58 7.28 -0.51
N HIS A 81 -11.80 7.52 0.79
CA HIS A 81 -11.41 6.57 1.84
C HIS A 81 -12.17 5.24 1.74
N LYS A 82 -13.45 5.27 1.37
CA LYS A 82 -14.24 4.05 1.11
C LYS A 82 -13.70 3.26 -0.08
N SER A 83 -13.39 3.93 -1.18
CA SER A 83 -12.81 3.29 -2.37
C SER A 83 -11.43 2.71 -2.09
N LEU A 84 -10.57 3.45 -1.40
CA LEU A 84 -9.26 2.97 -0.97
C LEU A 84 -9.38 1.75 -0.04
N ARG A 85 -10.30 1.80 0.94
CA ARG A 85 -10.55 0.67 1.84
C ARG A 85 -10.98 -0.58 1.09
N HIS A 86 -11.86 -0.44 0.10
CA HIS A 86 -12.28 -1.54 -0.74
C HIS A 86 -11.12 -2.11 -1.57
N LEU A 87 -10.28 -1.24 -2.15
CA LEU A 87 -9.08 -1.67 -2.88
C LEU A 87 -8.08 -2.43 -2.00
N LEU A 88 -7.95 -2.02 -0.73
CA LEU A 88 -7.06 -2.65 0.25
C LEU A 88 -7.69 -3.85 0.97
N GLU A 89 -8.96 -4.17 0.73
CA GLU A 89 -9.69 -5.24 1.41
C GLU A 89 -8.96 -6.59 1.34
N PRO A 90 -8.41 -7.03 0.18
CA PRO A 90 -7.65 -8.29 0.13
C PRO A 90 -6.45 -8.30 1.08
N ILE A 91 -5.76 -7.16 1.23
CA ILE A 91 -4.60 -7.03 2.14
C ILE A 91 -5.06 -7.07 3.60
N ILE A 92 -6.20 -6.45 3.90
CA ILE A 92 -6.80 -6.43 5.23
C ILE A 92 -7.24 -7.85 5.63
N LEU A 93 -7.76 -8.64 4.69
CA LEU A 93 -8.15 -10.03 4.94
C LEU A 93 -6.94 -10.93 5.25
N LEU A 94 -5.74 -10.57 4.78
CA LEU A 94 -4.49 -11.26 5.11
C LEU A 94 -3.90 -10.85 6.48
N LYS A 95 -4.64 -10.15 7.34
CA LYS A 95 -4.17 -9.66 8.66
C LYS A 95 -3.61 -10.77 9.57
N ASP A 96 -4.13 -11.99 9.43
CA ASP A 96 -3.79 -13.17 10.24
C ASP A 96 -2.54 -13.89 9.72
N GLY A 97 -2.03 -13.43 8.58
CA GLY A 97 -0.78 -13.85 7.99
C GLY A 97 -0.94 -14.56 6.65
N ILE A 98 0.20 -14.81 6.04
CA ILE A 98 0.34 -15.49 4.75
C ILE A 98 1.63 -16.31 4.77
N ASP A 99 1.58 -17.52 4.25
CA ASP A 99 2.78 -18.34 4.06
C ASP A 99 3.46 -17.95 2.75
N LEU A 100 4.75 -17.63 2.81
CA LEU A 100 5.56 -17.28 1.64
C LEU A 100 6.79 -18.17 1.56
N PHE A 101 7.02 -18.75 0.39
CA PHE A 101 8.21 -19.55 0.11
C PHE A 101 9.38 -18.63 -0.29
N ILE A 102 10.41 -18.56 0.56
CA ILE A 102 11.58 -17.70 0.37
C ILE A 102 12.83 -18.51 0.71
N ASN A 103 13.84 -18.49 -0.16
CA ASN A 103 15.12 -19.19 0.05
C ASN A 103 14.96 -20.67 0.39
N ASN A 104 14.08 -21.37 -0.33
CA ASN A 104 13.77 -22.79 -0.13
C ASN A 104 13.08 -23.13 1.21
N GLU A 105 12.55 -22.13 1.92
CA GLU A 105 11.82 -22.32 3.17
C GLU A 105 10.45 -21.63 3.12
N ASN A 106 9.42 -22.28 3.69
CA ASN A 106 8.15 -21.63 3.97
C ASN A 106 8.30 -20.76 5.22
N THR A 107 7.93 -19.49 5.11
CA THR A 107 7.96 -18.54 6.22
C THR A 107 6.60 -17.90 6.36
N TRP A 108 6.06 -17.94 7.58
CA TRP A 108 4.83 -17.24 7.92
C TRP A 108 5.08 -15.74 8.13
N PHE A 109 4.37 -14.92 7.35
CA PHE A 109 4.44 -13.47 7.39
C PHE A 109 3.15 -12.84 7.86
N TYR A 110 3.24 -11.75 8.60
CA TYR A 110 2.12 -10.88 8.94
C TYR A 110 2.19 -9.57 8.14
N PRO A 111 1.32 -9.38 7.13
CA PRO A 111 1.23 -8.15 6.37
C PRO A 111 0.78 -6.97 7.24
N ARG A 112 1.49 -5.85 7.16
CA ARG A 112 1.10 -4.58 7.80
C ARG A 112 1.40 -3.42 6.87
N VAL A 113 0.43 -2.54 6.66
CA VAL A 113 0.68 -1.25 6.00
C VAL A 113 1.52 -0.40 6.96
N SER A 114 2.72 -0.06 6.51
CA SER A 114 3.73 0.62 7.31
C SER A 114 3.84 2.10 6.99
N THR A 115 3.62 2.48 5.74
CA THR A 115 3.72 3.85 5.25
C THR A 115 2.83 4.01 4.04
N ILE A 116 2.20 5.17 3.96
CA ILE A 116 1.45 5.64 2.79
C ILE A 116 2.17 6.92 2.36
N ILE A 117 2.65 6.93 1.11
CA ILE A 117 3.32 8.08 0.50
C ILE A 117 2.41 8.56 -0.61
N ALA A 118 1.64 9.60 -0.33
CA ALA A 118 0.69 10.12 -1.29
C ALA A 118 0.34 11.57 -1.03
N ASP A 119 -0.04 12.27 -2.10
CA ASP A 119 -0.71 13.56 -2.05
C ASP A 119 -2.22 13.33 -2.21
N TRP A 120 -2.89 13.11 -1.08
CA TRP A 120 -4.33 12.82 -1.03
C TRP A 120 -5.12 14.04 -0.60
N PRO A 121 -6.39 14.18 -1.02
CA PRO A 121 -7.26 15.22 -0.50
C PRO A 121 -7.43 15.06 1.02
N GLU A 122 -6.87 16.00 1.79
CA GLU A 122 -7.08 16.14 3.24
C GLU A 122 -8.52 16.51 3.60
#